data_AF-A0A9E3UYQ4-F1
#
_entry.id   AF-A0A9E3UYQ4-F1
#
_cell.length_a   1.000
_cell.length_b   1.000
_cell.length_c   1.000
_cell.angle_alpha   90.00
_cell.angle_beta   90.00
_cell.angle_gamma   90.00
#
_symmetry.space_group_name_H-M   'P 1'
#
loop_
_entity.id
_entity.type
_entity.pdbx_description
1 polymer ?
#
loop_
_entity_poly.entity_id
_entity_poly.type
_entity_poly.pdbx_seq_one_letter_code
_entity_poly.pdbx_strand_id
1 'polypeptide(L)'
;MRAHATQLGADPDRIVAAGGSAGAHIAACTALTEGLEAEGEDQAISSKPNALVLFNPVLSFVGVPPLLERIGGDEALGKRLSPTLHVAKTTPPTLLLFGTADRLYRQGEEFLSRSQAVGFRAEMFTAEGQPHGFFNRPPWQQRTLKRMDEFLTSLGYLEPSRADRSTDGEGWISLFDGKTLDGWMVRGGRAHYEARDGMIIGTTVEGSPNTFLCRGDYADFELEFEVRCDPELNSGVQVRSHVYEKDTPQESNPDRIRPAGTVYGPQCEIARRETGTAGNFWDEARRTRWLDDFSDKPEARTAFKDGEWNHYRIVVLGNRYRSWVNSVACADFTDDRDKRGFLGLQVHSIRPGTGPYQVRWRNLRIRELRPGDQVSDSPTR
;
A
#
# COMPACT_ATOMS: atom_id res chain seq x y z
N MET A 1 -5.30 19.22 26.65
CA MET A 1 -4.54 19.65 25.46
C MET A 1 -4.68 21.15 25.21
N ARG A 2 -5.88 21.68 24.90
CA ARG A 2 -6.07 23.09 24.54
C ARG A 2 -5.56 24.10 25.57
N ALA A 3 -5.83 23.86 26.86
CA ALA A 3 -5.34 24.71 27.96
C ALA A 3 -3.82 24.92 27.98
N HIS A 4 -3.06 23.99 27.37
CA HIS A 4 -1.59 23.99 27.33
C HIS A 4 -1.03 24.05 25.91
N ALA A 5 -1.84 24.42 24.90
CA ALA A 5 -1.46 24.32 23.49
C ALA A 5 -0.15 25.06 23.18
N THR A 6 0.00 26.30 23.66
CA THR A 6 1.24 27.09 23.51
C THR A 6 2.46 26.40 24.12
N GLN A 7 2.32 25.80 25.30
CA GLN A 7 3.42 25.09 25.98
C GLN A 7 3.82 23.82 25.22
N LEU A 8 2.85 23.15 24.59
CA LEU A 8 3.04 21.92 23.83
C LEU A 8 3.49 22.17 22.38
N GLY A 9 3.56 23.44 21.93
CA GLY A 9 3.78 23.78 20.52
C GLY A 9 2.67 23.26 19.61
N ALA A 10 1.47 23.06 20.15
CA ALA A 10 0.31 22.53 19.45
C ALA A 10 -0.61 23.66 19.00
N ASP A 11 -1.24 23.47 17.84
CA ASP A 11 -2.33 24.32 17.37
C ASP A 11 -3.65 23.85 18.04
N PRO A 12 -4.30 24.69 18.88
CA PRO A 12 -5.52 24.31 19.59
C PRO A 12 -6.72 24.04 18.67
N ASP A 13 -6.66 24.48 17.40
CA ASP A 13 -7.68 24.29 16.38
C ASP A 13 -7.39 23.10 15.44
N ARG A 14 -6.29 22.38 15.68
CA ARG A 14 -5.88 21.19 14.90
C ARG A 14 -5.54 20.00 15.78
N ILE A 15 -6.46 19.61 16.65
CA ILE A 15 -6.32 18.45 17.52
C ILE A 15 -7.04 17.25 16.92
N VAL A 16 -6.32 16.14 16.69
CA VAL A 16 -6.90 14.87 16.26
C VAL A 16 -6.88 13.89 17.42
N ALA A 17 -8.01 13.26 17.73
CA ALA A 17 -8.02 12.08 18.61
C ALA A 17 -8.09 10.81 17.77
N ALA A 18 -7.20 9.86 18.06
CA ALA A 18 -7.11 8.61 17.33
C ALA A 18 -6.87 7.44 18.27
N GLY A 19 -7.27 6.24 17.85
CA GLY A 19 -7.03 5.04 18.62
C GLY A 19 -7.50 3.78 17.92
N GLY A 20 -7.11 2.62 18.45
CA GLY A 20 -7.57 1.31 18.02
C GLY A 20 -8.43 0.61 19.06
N SER A 21 -9.48 -0.09 18.63
CA SER A 21 -10.37 -0.88 19.49
C SER A 21 -10.92 -0.05 20.67
N ALA A 22 -10.65 -0.45 21.92
CA ALA A 22 -11.02 0.31 23.11
C ALA A 22 -10.41 1.73 23.15
N GLY A 23 -9.20 1.93 22.62
CA GLY A 23 -8.61 3.27 22.51
C GLY A 23 -9.36 4.15 21.52
N ALA A 24 -9.88 3.57 20.44
CA ALA A 24 -10.73 4.28 19.48
C ALA A 24 -12.08 4.67 20.10
N HIS A 25 -12.62 3.80 20.97
CA HIS A 25 -13.82 4.11 21.74
C HIS A 25 -13.61 5.32 22.66
N ILE A 26 -12.50 5.34 23.42
CA ILE A 26 -12.14 6.48 24.27
C ILE A 26 -11.99 7.74 23.42
N ALA A 27 -11.28 7.67 22.28
CA ALA A 27 -11.14 8.81 21.36
C ALA A 27 -12.50 9.33 20.88
N ALA A 28 -13.43 8.45 20.51
CA ALA A 28 -14.79 8.84 20.12
C ALA A 28 -15.56 9.50 21.29
N CYS A 29 -15.43 8.98 22.51
CA CYS A 29 -16.05 9.57 23.71
C CYS A 29 -15.58 11.00 23.97
N THR A 30 -14.29 11.31 23.77
CA THR A 30 -13.80 12.70 23.92
C THR A 30 -14.53 13.71 23.03
N ALA A 31 -15.16 13.26 21.94
CA ALA A 31 -15.85 14.13 21.00
C ALA A 31 -17.38 14.14 21.13
N LEU A 32 -17.95 13.07 21.67
CA LEU A 32 -19.36 12.72 21.51
C LEU A 32 -20.09 12.50 22.83
N THR A 33 -19.39 12.18 23.93
CA THR A 33 -20.05 11.87 25.20
C THR A 33 -19.84 13.01 26.19
N GLU A 34 -20.78 13.94 26.23
CA GLU A 34 -20.81 15.05 27.18
C GLU A 34 -21.27 14.59 28.58
N GLY A 35 -20.87 15.30 29.63
CA GLY A 35 -21.28 15.02 31.01
C GLY A 35 -20.48 13.90 31.67
N LEU A 36 -19.30 13.57 31.13
CA LEU A 36 -18.34 12.60 31.67
C LEU A 36 -16.96 13.25 31.92
N GLU A 37 -16.92 14.59 31.96
CA GLU A 37 -15.76 15.40 32.28
C GLU A 37 -15.27 15.10 33.69
N ALA A 38 -13.96 15.25 33.91
CA ALA A 38 -13.37 14.98 35.23
C ALA A 38 -13.84 16.04 36.25
N GLU A 39 -13.93 15.63 37.52
CA GLU A 39 -14.23 16.58 38.60
C GLU A 39 -13.16 17.69 38.66
N GLY A 40 -13.59 18.96 38.62
CA GLY A 40 -12.70 20.12 38.60
C GLY A 40 -12.16 20.51 37.21
N GLU A 41 -12.61 19.87 36.12
CA GLU A 41 -12.25 20.26 34.76
C GLU A 41 -12.86 21.63 34.37
N ASP A 42 -12.03 22.50 33.78
CA ASP A 42 -12.49 23.80 33.26
C ASP A 42 -13.29 23.59 31.97
N GLN A 43 -14.62 23.55 32.10
CA GLN A 43 -15.53 23.34 30.98
C GLN A 43 -15.61 24.53 30.00
N ALA A 44 -14.99 25.68 30.31
CA ALA A 44 -14.83 26.75 29.33
C ALA A 44 -13.84 26.35 28.22
N ILE A 45 -12.96 25.37 28.48
CA ILE A 45 -11.99 24.85 27.54
C ILE A 45 -12.48 23.51 26.99
N SER A 46 -12.92 23.50 25.74
CA SER A 46 -13.44 22.27 25.13
C SER A 46 -12.40 21.13 25.09
N SER A 47 -12.83 19.93 25.44
CA SER A 47 -12.07 18.67 25.30
C SER A 47 -12.26 18.00 23.92
N LYS A 48 -13.26 18.44 23.15
CA LYS A 48 -13.66 17.86 21.86
C LYS A 48 -12.59 18.00 20.79
N PRO A 49 -12.04 16.92 20.18
CA PRO A 49 -11.06 17.04 19.09
C PRO A 49 -11.67 17.67 17.84
N ASN A 50 -10.81 18.19 16.95
CA ASN A 50 -11.19 18.77 15.67
C ASN A 50 -11.39 17.70 14.56
N ALA A 51 -10.83 16.49 14.73
CA ALA A 51 -11.10 15.33 13.89
C ALA A 51 -10.89 14.00 14.65
N LEU A 52 -11.48 12.91 14.13
CA LEU A 52 -11.37 11.57 14.69
C LEU A 52 -10.80 10.58 13.66
N VAL A 53 -9.88 9.71 14.10
CA VAL A 53 -9.39 8.55 13.31
C VAL A 53 -9.48 7.28 14.15
N LEU A 54 -10.43 6.42 13.80
CA LEU A 54 -10.87 5.33 14.67
C LEU A 54 -10.67 3.97 13.99
N PHE A 55 -9.77 3.16 14.53
CA PHE A 55 -9.47 1.82 14.00
C PHE A 55 -10.27 0.76 14.77
N ASN A 56 -11.15 0.02 14.10
CA ASN A 56 -12.09 -0.94 14.67
C ASN A 56 -12.77 -0.46 15.99
N PRO A 57 -13.38 0.74 16.05
CA PRO A 57 -13.94 1.26 17.29
C PRO A 57 -15.12 0.45 17.81
N VAL A 58 -15.25 0.45 19.14
CA VAL A 58 -16.54 0.24 19.80
C VAL A 58 -17.29 1.58 19.78
N LEU A 59 -18.48 1.61 19.20
CA LEU A 59 -19.29 2.82 19.05
C LEU A 59 -20.65 2.72 19.76
N SER A 60 -21.05 1.51 20.16
CA SER A 60 -22.26 1.28 20.96
C SER A 60 -22.08 0.11 21.92
N PHE A 61 -22.54 0.31 23.15
CA PHE A 61 -22.73 -0.73 24.17
C PHE A 61 -24.15 -1.31 24.10
N VAL A 62 -25.10 -0.58 23.51
CA VAL A 62 -26.50 -1.01 23.41
C VAL A 62 -26.61 -2.24 22.52
N GLY A 63 -27.27 -3.28 23.03
CA GLY A 63 -27.46 -4.53 22.31
C GLY A 63 -26.20 -5.40 22.22
N VAL A 64 -25.15 -5.10 23.01
CA VAL A 64 -23.92 -5.90 23.07
C VAL A 64 -23.69 -6.38 24.52
N PRO A 65 -24.32 -7.49 24.95
CA PRO A 65 -24.26 -7.96 26.33
C PRO A 65 -22.83 -8.09 26.91
N PRO A 66 -21.84 -8.64 26.18
CA PRO A 66 -20.47 -8.73 26.70
C PRO A 66 -19.80 -7.38 26.96
N LEU A 67 -20.25 -6.30 26.32
CA LEU A 67 -19.76 -4.95 26.61
C LEU A 67 -20.49 -4.32 27.80
N LEU A 68 -21.81 -4.55 27.93
CA LEU A 68 -22.58 -4.10 29.09
C LEU A 68 -22.11 -4.76 30.38
N GLU A 69 -21.80 -6.06 30.36
CA GLU A 69 -21.26 -6.77 31.54
C GLU A 69 -19.98 -6.14 32.08
N ARG A 70 -19.12 -5.59 31.20
CA ARG A 70 -17.89 -4.89 31.60
C ARG A 70 -18.12 -3.62 32.41
N ILE A 71 -19.33 -3.06 32.33
CA ILE A 71 -19.76 -1.90 33.11
C ILE A 71 -20.85 -2.28 34.11
N GLY A 72 -20.88 -3.54 34.55
CA GLY A 72 -21.80 -4.02 35.59
C GLY A 72 -23.25 -4.18 35.13
N GLY A 73 -23.51 -4.22 33.83
CA GLY A 73 -24.86 -4.32 33.28
C GLY A 73 -25.66 -3.02 33.33
N ASP A 74 -25.00 -1.88 33.61
CA ASP A 74 -25.65 -0.57 33.66
C ASP A 74 -26.02 -0.07 32.25
N GLU A 75 -27.28 -0.25 31.85
CA GLU A 75 -27.79 0.20 30.56
C GLU A 75 -27.78 1.72 30.40
N ALA A 76 -27.97 2.48 31.48
CA ALA A 76 -27.98 3.93 31.43
C ALA A 76 -26.56 4.46 31.15
N LEU A 77 -25.57 3.91 31.87
CA LEU A 77 -24.16 4.16 31.59
C LEU A 77 -23.77 3.67 30.19
N GLY A 78 -24.27 2.51 29.76
CA GLY A 78 -24.03 1.98 28.42
C GLY A 78 -24.51 2.93 27.31
N LYS A 79 -25.69 3.54 27.46
CA LYS A 79 -26.18 4.57 26.52
C LYS A 79 -25.31 5.82 26.54
N ARG A 80 -24.88 6.28 27.73
CA ARG A 80 -23.96 7.43 27.86
C ARG A 80 -22.62 7.16 27.20
N LEU A 81 -22.09 5.94 27.31
CA LEU A 81 -20.85 5.47 26.69
C LEU A 81 -21.05 4.97 25.24
N SER A 82 -22.15 5.29 24.55
CA SER A 82 -22.36 4.86 23.16
C SER A 82 -22.24 6.04 22.19
N PRO A 83 -21.04 6.35 21.66
CA PRO A 83 -20.81 7.45 20.73
C PRO A 83 -21.83 7.59 19.60
N THR A 84 -22.28 6.47 19.02
CA THR A 84 -23.28 6.45 17.94
C THR A 84 -24.62 7.10 18.33
N LEU A 85 -24.99 7.10 19.62
CA LEU A 85 -26.23 7.70 20.10
C LEU A 85 -26.15 9.23 20.24
N HIS A 86 -24.94 9.79 20.28
CA HIS A 86 -24.70 11.21 20.54
C HIS A 86 -24.16 11.96 19.31
N VAL A 87 -24.21 11.33 18.14
CA VAL A 87 -23.83 11.97 16.89
C VAL A 87 -24.72 13.19 16.60
N ALA A 88 -24.10 14.29 16.23
CA ALA A 88 -24.75 15.57 15.99
C ALA A 88 -24.07 16.28 14.81
N LYS A 89 -24.68 17.37 14.31
CA LYS A 89 -24.08 18.16 13.22
C LYS A 89 -22.72 18.76 13.62
N THR A 90 -22.49 18.94 14.92
CA THR A 90 -21.22 19.41 15.48
C THR A 90 -20.20 18.30 15.65
N THR A 91 -20.53 17.03 15.34
CA THR A 91 -19.57 15.92 15.40
C THR A 91 -18.38 16.21 14.47
N PRO A 92 -17.13 16.03 14.93
CA PRO A 92 -15.96 16.30 14.11
C PRO A 92 -15.90 15.35 12.90
N PRO A 93 -15.25 15.76 11.79
CA PRO A 93 -14.92 14.85 10.71
C PRO A 93 -14.31 13.55 11.24
N THR A 94 -14.84 12.41 10.83
CA THR A 94 -14.48 11.11 11.40
C THR A 94 -14.11 10.09 10.31
N LEU A 95 -12.92 9.48 10.43
CA LEU A 95 -12.53 8.31 9.65
C LEU A 95 -12.68 7.05 10.50
N LEU A 96 -13.45 6.08 9.99
CA LEU A 96 -13.61 4.74 10.54
C LEU A 96 -12.82 3.74 9.69
N LEU A 97 -12.10 2.81 10.32
CA LEU A 97 -11.41 1.74 9.62
C LEU A 97 -11.84 0.38 10.17
N PHE A 98 -12.41 -0.48 9.32
CA PHE A 98 -12.89 -1.80 9.72
C PHE A 98 -12.43 -2.89 8.76
N GLY A 99 -12.32 -4.12 9.26
CA GLY A 99 -12.32 -5.32 8.43
C GLY A 99 -13.75 -5.84 8.28
N THR A 100 -14.13 -6.35 7.10
CA THR A 100 -15.52 -6.80 6.86
C THR A 100 -15.90 -8.05 7.64
N ALA A 101 -14.93 -8.80 8.16
CA ALA A 101 -15.15 -9.93 9.08
C ALA A 101 -15.04 -9.55 10.56
N ASP A 102 -14.90 -8.26 10.90
CA ASP A 102 -14.95 -7.79 12.28
C ASP A 102 -16.39 -7.85 12.82
N ARG A 103 -16.57 -8.42 14.01
CA ARG A 103 -17.84 -8.43 14.75
C ARG A 103 -18.43 -7.05 15.00
N LEU A 104 -17.61 -6.00 15.03
CA LEU A 104 -18.03 -4.61 15.25
C LEU A 104 -18.34 -3.85 13.95
N TYR A 105 -18.12 -4.46 12.78
CA TYR A 105 -18.30 -3.81 11.46
C TYR A 105 -19.67 -3.12 11.31
N ARG A 106 -20.74 -3.78 11.77
CA ARG A 106 -22.11 -3.24 11.74
C ARG A 106 -22.28 -1.95 12.53
N GLN A 107 -21.51 -1.74 13.61
CA GLN A 107 -21.55 -0.48 14.36
C GLN A 107 -20.98 0.69 13.52
N GLY A 108 -19.97 0.42 12.70
CA GLY A 108 -19.43 1.41 11.76
C GLY A 108 -20.45 1.79 10.68
N GLU A 109 -21.18 0.82 10.13
CA GLU A 109 -22.27 1.08 9.18
C GLU A 109 -23.38 1.93 9.78
N GLU A 110 -23.79 1.64 11.02
CA GLU A 110 -24.79 2.44 11.73
C GLU A 110 -24.31 3.88 11.94
N PHE A 111 -23.07 4.06 12.39
CA PHE A 111 -22.48 5.39 12.59
C PHE A 111 -22.43 6.19 11.29
N LEU A 112 -22.01 5.57 10.19
CA LEU A 112 -21.96 6.19 8.87
C LEU A 112 -23.37 6.59 8.38
N SER A 113 -24.35 5.71 8.55
CA SER A 113 -25.76 5.97 8.20
C SER A 113 -26.31 7.18 8.98
N ARG A 114 -26.07 7.23 10.30
CA ARG A 114 -26.47 8.38 11.12
C ARG A 114 -25.74 9.66 10.74
N SER A 115 -24.46 9.56 10.35
CA SER A 115 -23.70 10.70 9.84
C SER A 115 -24.34 11.33 8.61
N GLN A 116 -24.82 10.51 7.68
CA GLN A 116 -25.53 10.98 6.50
C GLN A 116 -26.87 11.63 6.86
N ALA A 117 -27.61 11.03 7.80
CA ALA A 117 -28.89 11.56 8.26
C ALA A 117 -28.76 12.92 8.98
N VAL A 118 -27.72 13.09 9.78
CA VAL A 118 -27.48 14.31 10.59
C VAL A 118 -26.71 15.38 9.81
N GLY A 119 -25.89 14.99 8.83
CA GLY A 119 -25.15 15.89 7.96
C GLY A 119 -23.79 16.33 8.50
N PHE A 120 -23.00 15.40 9.02
CA PHE A 120 -21.56 15.61 9.27
C PHE A 120 -20.71 14.69 8.40
N ARG A 121 -19.41 14.99 8.29
CA ARG A 121 -18.47 14.21 7.47
C ARG A 121 -18.02 12.97 8.25
N ALA A 122 -18.46 11.79 7.82
CA ALA A 122 -17.84 10.53 8.20
C ALA A 122 -17.47 9.70 6.97
N GLU A 123 -16.34 9.03 7.05
CA GLU A 123 -15.83 8.12 6.02
C GLU A 123 -15.53 6.77 6.64
N MET A 124 -15.78 5.69 5.91
CA MET A 124 -15.42 4.33 6.34
C MET A 124 -14.53 3.66 5.30
N PHE A 125 -13.36 3.22 5.72
CA PHE A 125 -12.47 2.34 4.96
C PHE A 125 -12.67 0.89 5.40
N THR A 126 -12.82 -0.01 4.42
CA THR A 126 -13.07 -1.42 4.67
C THR A 126 -11.95 -2.30 4.12
N ALA A 127 -11.59 -3.32 4.89
CA ALA A 127 -10.64 -4.35 4.50
C ALA A 127 -11.35 -5.70 4.35
N GLU A 128 -11.48 -6.15 3.10
CA GLU A 128 -12.27 -7.35 2.76
C GLU A 128 -11.73 -8.61 3.45
N GLY A 129 -12.64 -9.38 4.06
CA GLY A 129 -12.35 -10.61 4.80
C GLY A 129 -11.52 -10.44 6.07
N GLN A 130 -11.15 -9.22 6.46
CA GLN A 130 -10.23 -9.01 7.58
C GLN A 130 -10.94 -8.98 8.94
N PRO A 131 -10.31 -9.54 9.99
CA PRO A 131 -10.86 -9.55 11.34
C PRO A 131 -10.54 -8.25 12.11
N HIS A 132 -10.97 -8.19 13.36
CA HIS A 132 -10.62 -7.13 14.32
C HIS A 132 -9.09 -7.02 14.49
N GLY A 133 -8.55 -5.80 14.46
CA GLY A 133 -7.12 -5.54 14.67
C GLY A 133 -6.22 -5.78 13.46
N PHE A 134 -6.79 -5.99 12.27
CA PHE A 134 -6.08 -6.23 11.00
C PHE A 134 -5.01 -5.17 10.68
N PHE A 135 -5.25 -3.93 11.08
CA PHE A 135 -4.36 -2.78 10.87
C PHE A 135 -3.01 -2.87 11.59
N ASN A 136 -2.79 -3.85 12.47
CA ASN A 136 -1.50 -4.06 13.14
C ASN A 136 -0.50 -4.88 12.31
N ARG A 137 -0.89 -5.38 11.13
CA ARG A 137 -0.07 -6.27 10.31
C ARG A 137 -0.02 -5.82 8.86
N PRO A 138 1.12 -5.99 8.17
CA PRO A 138 1.16 -5.83 6.72
C PRO A 138 0.20 -6.79 5.99
N PRO A 139 -0.36 -6.40 4.85
CA PRO A 139 -0.20 -5.09 4.20
C PRO A 139 -1.14 -4.01 4.76
N TRP A 140 -2.02 -4.37 5.69
CA TRP A 140 -3.10 -3.51 6.14
C TRP A 140 -2.63 -2.36 7.01
N GLN A 141 -1.57 -2.54 7.79
CA GLN A 141 -0.91 -1.45 8.51
C GLN A 141 -0.56 -0.29 7.57
N GLN A 142 0.07 -0.58 6.43
CA GLN A 142 0.46 0.46 5.48
C GLN A 142 -0.77 1.10 4.82
N ARG A 143 -1.78 0.29 4.46
CA ARG A 143 -2.99 0.79 3.78
C ARG A 143 -3.83 1.68 4.67
N THR A 144 -3.99 1.31 5.94
CA THR A 144 -4.79 2.08 6.89
C THR A 144 -4.08 3.37 7.30
N LEU A 145 -2.74 3.36 7.41
CA LEU A 145 -1.95 4.58 7.60
C LEU A 145 -2.04 5.50 6.37
N LYS A 146 -1.89 4.98 5.15
CA LYS A 146 -2.09 5.78 3.93
C LYS A 146 -3.48 6.42 3.90
N ARG A 147 -4.51 5.65 4.25
CA ARG A 147 -5.89 6.16 4.28
C ARG A 147 -6.12 7.25 5.32
N MET A 148 -5.46 7.13 6.48
CA MET A 148 -5.42 8.17 7.51
C MET A 148 -4.74 9.43 6.98
N ASP A 149 -3.60 9.31 6.31
CA ASP A 149 -2.89 10.45 5.74
C ASP A 149 -3.73 11.17 4.69
N GLU A 150 -4.40 10.43 3.79
CA GLU A 150 -5.34 10.98 2.80
C GLU A 150 -6.48 11.77 3.48
N PHE A 151 -7.04 11.22 4.57
CA PHE A 151 -8.09 11.88 5.34
C PHE A 151 -7.60 13.18 5.99
N LEU A 152 -6.46 13.13 6.70
CA LEU A 152 -5.91 14.30 7.37
C LEU A 152 -5.42 15.37 6.37
N THR A 153 -4.86 14.96 5.23
CA THR A 153 -4.50 15.86 4.13
C THR A 153 -5.74 16.58 3.60
N SER A 154 -6.86 15.87 3.42
CA SER A 154 -8.12 16.49 2.97
C SER A 154 -8.74 17.48 3.97
N LEU A 155 -8.27 17.48 5.23
CA LEU A 155 -8.62 18.47 6.25
C LEU A 155 -7.60 19.62 6.33
N GLY A 156 -6.54 19.59 5.51
CA GLY A 156 -5.42 20.51 5.57
C GLY A 156 -4.48 20.26 6.75
N TYR A 157 -4.55 19.07 7.37
CA TYR A 157 -3.80 18.76 8.59
C TYR A 157 -2.41 18.21 8.31
N LEU A 158 -2.22 17.60 7.15
CA LEU A 158 -0.94 17.13 6.64
C LEU A 158 -0.68 17.77 5.28
N GLU A 159 0.59 18.04 5.02
CA GLU A 159 1.04 18.33 3.66
C GLU A 159 0.95 17.04 2.84
N PRO A 160 0.45 17.08 1.59
CA PRO A 160 0.53 15.93 0.70
C PRO A 160 1.97 15.43 0.64
N SER A 161 2.17 14.13 0.84
CA SER A 161 3.50 13.54 0.79
C SER A 161 4.16 13.90 -0.55
N ARG A 162 5.49 14.13 -0.58
CA ARG A 162 6.19 14.40 -1.86
C ARG A 162 6.04 13.23 -2.85
N ALA A 163 5.75 12.03 -2.34
CA ALA A 163 5.39 10.87 -3.15
C ALA A 163 3.98 10.99 -3.77
N ASP A 164 3.00 11.55 -3.04
CA ASP A 164 1.62 11.77 -3.50
C ASP A 164 1.40 13.10 -4.23
N ARG A 165 2.40 13.99 -4.24
CA ARG A 165 2.38 15.09 -5.20
C ARG A 165 2.46 14.48 -6.58
N SER A 166 1.39 14.63 -7.36
CA SER A 166 1.49 14.51 -8.80
C SER A 166 2.58 15.46 -9.25
N THR A 167 3.74 14.92 -9.61
CA THR A 167 4.87 15.75 -10.03
C THR A 167 4.53 16.48 -11.32
N ASP A 168 3.56 15.97 -12.09
CA ASP A 168 3.28 16.44 -13.45
C ASP A 168 1.77 16.66 -13.75
N GLY A 169 0.91 16.81 -12.73
CA GLY A 169 -0.52 17.13 -12.95
C GLY A 169 -1.39 16.01 -13.56
N GLU A 170 -0.80 14.88 -13.96
CA GLU A 170 -1.50 13.76 -14.64
C GLU A 170 -1.78 12.53 -13.76
N GLY A 171 -1.69 12.63 -12.43
CA GLY A 171 -1.98 11.52 -11.51
C GLY A 171 -0.83 10.53 -11.24
N TRP A 172 0.41 10.89 -11.59
CA TRP A 172 1.61 10.13 -11.26
C TRP A 172 1.98 10.26 -9.77
N ILE A 173 2.45 9.17 -9.17
CA ILE A 173 2.89 9.08 -7.78
C ILE A 173 4.32 8.56 -7.79
N SER A 174 5.24 9.24 -7.11
CA SER A 174 6.61 8.75 -6.97
C SER A 174 6.65 7.59 -5.96
N LEU A 175 7.30 6.49 -6.35
CA LEU A 175 7.46 5.31 -5.49
C LEU A 175 8.74 5.35 -4.64
N PHE A 176 9.58 6.35 -4.85
CA PHE A 176 10.86 6.49 -4.17
C PHE A 176 11.20 7.97 -3.96
N ASP A 177 11.44 8.37 -2.72
CA ASP A 177 11.66 9.76 -2.32
C ASP A 177 13.10 10.25 -2.59
N GLY A 178 13.96 9.37 -3.12
CA GLY A 178 15.38 9.64 -3.38
C GLY A 178 16.30 9.43 -2.17
N LYS A 179 15.77 9.06 -1.00
CA LYS A 179 16.50 9.10 0.28
C LYS A 179 16.31 7.86 1.14
N THR A 180 15.11 7.32 1.23
CA THR A 180 14.79 6.21 2.12
C THR A 180 14.09 5.08 1.36
N LEU A 181 14.12 3.89 1.94
CA LEU A 181 13.35 2.74 1.44
C LEU A 181 12.01 2.63 2.19
N ASP A 182 11.49 3.72 2.74
CA ASP A 182 10.24 3.71 3.51
C ASP A 182 9.07 3.25 2.62
N GLY A 183 8.28 2.31 3.15
CA GLY A 183 7.18 1.68 2.43
C GLY A 183 7.60 0.52 1.51
N TRP A 184 8.89 0.20 1.42
CA TRP A 184 9.39 -0.99 0.74
C TRP A 184 9.70 -2.12 1.75
N MET A 185 9.60 -3.36 1.29
CA MET A 185 9.82 -4.55 2.12
C MET A 185 10.62 -5.60 1.36
N VAL A 186 11.75 -6.04 1.92
CA VAL A 186 12.56 -7.12 1.36
C VAL A 186 11.87 -8.47 1.55
N ARG A 187 11.79 -9.28 0.49
CA ARG A 187 11.20 -10.63 0.47
C ARG A 187 12.08 -11.60 -0.32
N GLY A 188 11.93 -12.90 -0.03
CA GLY A 188 12.71 -13.96 -0.67
C GLY A 188 14.09 -14.10 -0.05
N GLY A 189 15.14 -13.73 -0.79
CA GLY A 189 16.52 -13.84 -0.34
C GLY A 189 17.02 -12.73 0.59
N ARG A 190 18.34 -12.51 0.53
CA ARG A 190 19.15 -11.71 1.46
C ARG A 190 20.02 -10.68 0.74
N ALA A 191 19.76 -10.38 -0.54
CA ALA A 191 20.45 -9.30 -1.24
C ALA A 191 20.28 -7.97 -0.49
N HIS A 192 21.29 -7.10 -0.58
CA HIS A 192 21.27 -5.81 0.10
C HIS A 192 20.56 -4.77 -0.76
N TYR A 193 19.70 -3.97 -0.14
CA TYR A 193 19.09 -2.79 -0.75
C TYR A 193 19.46 -1.56 0.06
N GLU A 194 19.86 -0.49 -0.63
CA GLU A 194 20.11 0.81 -0.03
C GLU A 194 19.55 1.93 -0.91
N ALA A 195 19.19 3.05 -0.27
CA ALA A 195 18.90 4.29 -0.95
C ALA A 195 20.16 5.17 -0.92
N ARG A 196 20.69 5.53 -2.10
CA ARG A 196 21.89 6.37 -2.21
C ARG A 196 21.84 7.20 -3.48
N ASP A 197 22.20 8.48 -3.37
CA ASP A 197 22.30 9.42 -4.49
C ASP A 197 21.05 9.48 -5.39
N GLY A 198 19.85 9.45 -4.78
CA GLY A 198 18.60 9.46 -5.54
C GLY A 198 18.31 8.15 -6.29
N MET A 199 18.96 7.05 -5.92
CA MET A 199 18.74 5.71 -6.49
C MET A 199 18.42 4.68 -5.41
N ILE A 200 17.63 3.67 -5.79
CA ILE A 200 17.58 2.38 -5.09
C ILE A 200 18.69 1.51 -5.69
N ILE A 201 19.58 0.99 -4.85
CA ILE A 201 20.68 0.12 -5.28
C ILE A 201 20.49 -1.26 -4.66
N GLY A 202 20.29 -2.27 -5.51
CA GLY A 202 20.29 -3.67 -5.13
C GLY A 202 21.66 -4.29 -5.39
N THR A 203 22.25 -4.95 -4.39
CA THR A 203 23.56 -5.62 -4.49
C THR A 203 23.42 -7.10 -4.19
N THR A 204 23.93 -7.95 -5.09
CA THR A 204 23.90 -9.41 -4.95
C THR A 204 24.65 -9.87 -3.70
N VAL A 205 24.17 -10.95 -3.09
CA VAL A 205 24.84 -11.64 -1.98
C VAL A 205 25.04 -13.09 -2.37
N GLU A 206 26.27 -13.59 -2.25
CA GLU A 206 26.59 -14.98 -2.56
C GLU A 206 25.76 -15.96 -1.73
N GLY A 207 25.24 -17.02 -2.37
CA GLY A 207 24.36 -18.00 -1.73
C GLY A 207 22.98 -17.45 -1.32
N SER A 208 22.62 -16.23 -1.71
CA SER A 208 21.26 -15.73 -1.59
C SER A 208 20.39 -16.24 -2.75
N PRO A 209 19.14 -16.68 -2.50
CA PRO A 209 18.16 -16.83 -3.58
C PRO A 209 17.73 -15.45 -4.11
N ASN A 210 16.85 -15.45 -5.12
CA ASN A 210 16.25 -14.24 -5.69
C ASN A 210 15.62 -13.40 -4.56
N THR A 211 16.00 -12.13 -4.50
CA THR A 211 15.57 -11.20 -3.44
C THR A 211 14.81 -10.06 -4.08
N PHE A 212 13.68 -9.69 -3.49
CA PHE A 212 12.78 -8.69 -4.05
C PHE A 212 12.55 -7.57 -3.05
N LEU A 213 12.73 -6.32 -3.49
CA LEU A 213 12.27 -5.15 -2.74
C LEU A 213 10.84 -4.82 -3.18
N CYS A 214 9.87 -5.15 -2.34
CA CYS A 214 8.44 -5.13 -2.68
C CYS A 214 7.69 -3.92 -2.12
N ARG A 215 6.70 -3.40 -2.86
CA ARG A 215 5.84 -2.30 -2.41
C ARG A 215 4.42 -2.40 -3.00
N GLY A 216 3.46 -1.97 -2.18
CA GLY A 216 2.09 -1.70 -2.60
C GLY A 216 1.24 -2.94 -2.91
N ASP A 217 0.05 -2.69 -3.45
CA ASP A 217 -0.88 -3.70 -3.97
C ASP A 217 -1.75 -3.04 -5.04
N TYR A 218 -1.31 -3.18 -6.28
CA TYR A 218 -1.84 -2.44 -7.42
C TYR A 218 -2.64 -3.36 -8.32
N ALA A 219 -3.78 -2.85 -8.81
CA ALA A 219 -4.60 -3.51 -9.81
C ALA A 219 -4.21 -3.00 -11.20
N ASP A 220 -4.91 -1.98 -11.71
CA ASP A 220 -4.62 -1.36 -13.00
C ASP A 220 -3.68 -0.17 -12.80
N PHE A 221 -2.59 -0.12 -13.55
CA PHE A 221 -1.60 0.93 -13.41
C PHE A 221 -0.73 1.09 -14.65
N GLU A 222 -0.10 2.26 -14.70
CA GLU A 222 1.03 2.57 -15.54
C GLU A 222 2.24 2.85 -14.64
N LEU A 223 3.34 2.14 -14.86
CA LEU A 223 4.57 2.21 -14.09
C LEU A 223 5.71 2.66 -15.01
N GLU A 224 6.47 3.64 -14.56
CA GLU A 224 7.70 4.07 -15.22
C GLU A 224 8.87 4.07 -14.25
N PHE A 225 10.05 3.74 -14.78
CA PHE A 225 11.30 3.81 -14.04
C PHE A 225 12.49 3.82 -15.00
N GLU A 226 13.64 4.26 -14.50
CA GLU A 226 14.93 4.05 -15.15
C GLU A 226 15.73 2.99 -14.39
N VAL A 227 16.41 2.11 -15.13
CA VAL A 227 17.26 1.06 -14.56
C VAL A 227 18.62 0.99 -15.23
N ARG A 228 19.66 0.75 -14.44
CA ARG A 228 21.00 0.36 -14.91
C ARG A 228 21.42 -0.91 -14.20
N CYS A 229 21.58 -1.99 -14.95
CA CYS A 229 21.96 -3.31 -14.45
C CYS A 229 23.39 -3.63 -14.92
N ASP A 230 24.21 -4.16 -14.03
CA ASP A 230 25.52 -4.68 -14.41
C ASP A 230 25.32 -5.83 -15.43
N PRO A 231 26.10 -5.92 -16.52
CA PRO A 231 25.86 -6.87 -17.61
C PRO A 231 25.85 -8.35 -17.21
N GLU A 232 26.56 -8.70 -16.14
CA GLU A 232 26.65 -10.05 -15.59
C GLU A 232 25.42 -10.42 -14.73
N LEU A 233 24.60 -9.44 -14.35
CA LEU A 233 23.43 -9.61 -13.53
C LEU A 233 22.15 -9.67 -14.38
N ASN A 234 21.26 -10.57 -14.01
CA ASN A 234 19.88 -10.59 -14.44
C ASN A 234 19.00 -9.97 -13.34
N SER A 235 17.92 -9.31 -13.74
CA SER A 235 16.98 -8.66 -12.83
C SER A 235 15.59 -8.63 -13.46
N GLY A 236 14.64 -7.98 -12.80
CA GLY A 236 13.30 -7.80 -13.28
C GLY A 236 12.46 -7.01 -12.30
N VAL A 237 11.29 -6.57 -12.77
CA VAL A 237 10.28 -5.92 -11.95
C VAL A 237 9.02 -6.77 -11.93
N GLN A 238 8.74 -7.34 -10.77
CA GLN A 238 7.50 -8.05 -10.48
C GLN A 238 6.32 -7.09 -10.57
N VAL A 239 5.24 -7.54 -11.21
CA VAL A 239 3.95 -6.85 -11.29
C VAL A 239 2.83 -7.78 -10.86
N ARG A 240 1.85 -7.24 -10.11
CA ARG A 240 0.73 -8.01 -9.53
C ARG A 240 1.18 -9.33 -8.87
N SER A 241 2.34 -9.32 -8.25
CA SER A 241 2.96 -10.53 -7.71
C SER A 241 2.56 -10.75 -6.25
N HIS A 242 2.80 -11.97 -5.79
CA HIS A 242 2.37 -12.50 -4.50
C HIS A 242 3.49 -13.28 -3.81
N VAL A 243 3.24 -13.69 -2.58
CA VAL A 243 4.08 -14.66 -1.87
C VAL A 243 3.28 -15.91 -1.55
N TYR A 244 3.91 -17.08 -1.66
CA TYR A 244 3.30 -18.30 -1.16
C TYR A 244 3.19 -18.25 0.37
N GLU A 245 1.99 -18.43 0.93
CA GLU A 245 1.77 -18.39 2.38
C GLU A 245 2.22 -19.67 3.10
N LYS A 246 2.35 -20.76 2.34
CA LYS A 246 2.76 -22.07 2.79
C LYS A 246 3.58 -22.75 1.70
N ASP A 247 4.29 -23.80 2.07
CA ASP A 247 4.98 -24.66 1.12
C ASP A 247 4.00 -25.16 0.05
N THR A 248 4.30 -24.88 -1.21
CA THR A 248 3.38 -25.08 -2.34
C THR A 248 4.11 -25.73 -3.52
N PRO A 249 3.59 -26.82 -4.08
CA PRO A 249 4.10 -27.38 -5.34
C PRO A 249 4.08 -26.36 -6.47
N GLN A 250 5.17 -26.23 -7.23
CA GLN A 250 5.23 -25.35 -8.39
C GLN A 250 4.31 -25.87 -9.51
N GLU A 251 3.52 -25.00 -10.14
CA GLU A 251 2.55 -25.39 -11.18
C GLU A 251 3.20 -26.10 -12.38
N SER A 252 4.36 -25.63 -12.84
CA SER A 252 5.07 -26.25 -13.96
C SER A 252 5.93 -27.46 -13.60
N ASN A 253 6.16 -27.72 -12.31
CA ASN A 253 6.87 -28.90 -11.83
C ASN A 253 6.42 -29.22 -10.39
N PRO A 254 5.38 -30.05 -10.21
CA PRO A 254 4.82 -30.36 -8.90
C PRO A 254 5.80 -31.01 -7.91
N ASP A 255 6.87 -31.66 -8.38
CA ASP A 255 7.91 -32.25 -7.52
C ASP A 255 8.79 -31.17 -6.87
N ARG A 256 8.78 -29.95 -7.43
CA ARG A 256 9.51 -28.81 -6.87
C ARG A 256 8.60 -28.02 -5.94
N ILE A 257 8.86 -28.15 -4.64
CA ILE A 257 8.19 -27.36 -3.61
C ILE A 257 8.78 -25.96 -3.53
N ARG A 258 7.91 -24.94 -3.61
CA ARG A 258 8.24 -23.55 -3.29
C ARG A 258 7.95 -23.32 -1.80
N PRO A 259 8.96 -22.97 -0.99
CA PRO A 259 8.75 -22.74 0.43
C PRO A 259 7.88 -21.50 0.66
N ALA A 260 7.19 -21.47 1.80
CA ALA A 260 6.49 -20.29 2.28
C ALA A 260 7.40 -19.04 2.23
N GLY A 261 6.85 -17.91 1.79
CA GLY A 261 7.58 -16.66 1.58
C GLY A 261 8.23 -16.50 0.20
N THR A 262 8.22 -17.53 -0.65
CA THR A 262 8.68 -17.41 -2.04
C THR A 262 7.79 -16.45 -2.82
N VAL A 263 8.39 -15.43 -3.44
CA VAL A 263 7.72 -14.51 -4.36
C VAL A 263 7.41 -15.22 -5.68
N TYR A 264 6.21 -15.02 -6.21
CA TYR A 264 5.77 -15.55 -7.50
C TYR A 264 4.86 -14.57 -8.24
N GLY A 265 4.79 -14.71 -9.56
CA GLY A 265 3.91 -13.91 -10.42
C GLY A 265 4.61 -13.35 -11.66
N PRO A 266 3.91 -12.53 -12.45
CA PRO A 266 4.46 -11.94 -13.67
C PRO A 266 5.62 -10.97 -13.37
N GLN A 267 6.76 -11.17 -14.02
CA GLN A 267 7.96 -10.34 -13.91
C GLN A 267 8.32 -9.72 -15.25
N CYS A 268 8.38 -8.39 -15.35
CA CYS A 268 8.98 -7.73 -16.51
C CYS A 268 10.51 -7.85 -16.45
N GLU A 269 11.11 -8.45 -17.46
CA GLU A 269 12.51 -8.87 -17.47
C GLU A 269 13.49 -7.71 -17.67
N ILE A 270 14.59 -7.73 -16.92
CA ILE A 270 15.76 -6.87 -17.12
C ILE A 270 16.96 -7.78 -17.35
N ALA A 271 17.39 -7.87 -18.61
CA ALA A 271 18.49 -8.73 -19.01
C ALA A 271 19.39 -7.98 -19.99
N ARG A 272 20.67 -8.38 -20.02
CA ARG A 272 21.62 -7.87 -21.01
C ARG A 272 21.12 -8.07 -22.42
N ARG A 273 21.56 -7.19 -23.33
CA ARG A 273 21.10 -7.14 -24.73
C ARG A 273 21.26 -8.48 -25.45
N GLU A 274 22.34 -9.20 -25.21
CA GLU A 274 22.60 -10.51 -25.83
C GLU A 274 21.47 -11.54 -25.57
N THR A 275 20.87 -11.51 -24.38
CA THR A 275 19.77 -12.43 -24.03
C THR A 275 18.52 -12.15 -24.88
N GLY A 276 18.29 -10.88 -25.22
CA GLY A 276 17.20 -10.46 -26.10
C GLY A 276 15.80 -10.62 -25.50
N THR A 277 15.66 -10.64 -24.18
CA THR A 277 14.38 -10.83 -23.47
C THR A 277 13.95 -9.62 -22.63
N ALA A 278 14.76 -8.56 -22.58
CA ALA A 278 14.43 -7.36 -21.82
C ALA A 278 13.06 -6.80 -22.22
N GLY A 279 12.22 -6.51 -21.23
CA GLY A 279 10.84 -6.07 -21.43
C GLY A 279 9.82 -7.20 -21.64
N ASN A 280 10.23 -8.46 -21.85
CA ASN A 280 9.28 -9.60 -21.85
C ASN A 280 8.80 -9.89 -20.41
N PHE A 281 7.80 -10.74 -20.24
CA PHE A 281 7.28 -11.16 -18.96
C PHE A 281 7.52 -12.64 -18.69
N TRP A 282 8.18 -12.94 -17.57
CA TRP A 282 8.38 -14.30 -17.06
C TRP A 282 7.44 -14.56 -15.87
N ASP A 283 6.73 -15.69 -15.84
CA ASP A 283 5.90 -16.05 -14.69
C ASP A 283 6.73 -16.73 -13.59
N GLU A 284 7.36 -15.89 -12.75
CA GLU A 284 8.35 -16.28 -11.75
C GLU A 284 7.78 -17.25 -10.72
N ALA A 285 8.55 -18.29 -10.43
CA ALA A 285 8.27 -19.33 -9.43
C ALA A 285 6.89 -20.03 -9.49
N ARG A 286 6.08 -19.80 -10.53
CA ARG A 286 4.74 -20.38 -10.72
C ARG A 286 4.67 -21.23 -12.00
N ARG A 287 4.37 -20.65 -13.16
CA ARG A 287 4.34 -21.38 -14.44
C ARG A 287 5.70 -21.46 -15.11
N THR A 288 6.65 -20.61 -14.70
CA THR A 288 8.04 -20.58 -15.18
C THR A 288 8.13 -20.65 -16.71
N ARG A 289 7.44 -19.73 -17.36
CA ARG A 289 7.39 -19.57 -18.82
C ARG A 289 7.29 -18.10 -19.17
N TRP A 290 7.68 -17.77 -20.41
CA TRP A 290 7.38 -16.47 -21.00
C TRP A 290 5.87 -16.32 -21.21
N LEU A 291 5.35 -15.14 -20.92
CA LEU A 291 3.93 -14.81 -21.04
C LEU A 291 3.59 -14.13 -22.38
N ASP A 292 4.60 -13.62 -23.08
CA ASP A 292 4.48 -13.05 -24.41
C ASP A 292 5.50 -13.70 -25.36
N ASP A 293 5.09 -13.84 -26.63
CA ASP A 293 5.96 -14.40 -27.67
C ASP A 293 6.84 -13.30 -28.27
N PHE A 294 8.15 -13.43 -28.05
CA PHE A 294 9.18 -12.51 -28.54
C PHE A 294 9.78 -12.95 -29.89
N SER A 295 9.32 -14.06 -30.46
CA SER A 295 9.89 -14.64 -31.69
C SER A 295 9.91 -13.64 -32.86
N ASP A 296 8.84 -12.87 -33.02
CA ASP A 296 8.65 -11.93 -34.14
C ASP A 296 8.89 -10.45 -33.76
N LYS A 297 9.67 -10.18 -32.71
CA LYS A 297 9.89 -8.81 -32.17
C LYS A 297 11.39 -8.40 -32.16
N PRO A 298 12.06 -8.30 -33.31
CA PRO A 298 13.51 -8.08 -33.38
C PRO A 298 13.97 -6.76 -32.76
N GLU A 299 13.16 -5.70 -32.82
CA GLU A 299 13.45 -4.40 -32.20
C GLU A 299 13.48 -4.54 -30.67
N ALA A 300 12.50 -5.23 -30.08
CA ALA A 300 12.43 -5.47 -28.63
C ALA A 300 13.67 -6.19 -28.10
N ARG A 301 14.19 -7.17 -28.86
CA ARG A 301 15.40 -7.93 -28.50
C ARG A 301 16.65 -7.05 -28.37
N THR A 302 16.66 -5.87 -28.97
CA THR A 302 17.81 -4.96 -28.95
C THR A 302 17.56 -3.64 -28.24
N ALA A 303 16.37 -3.48 -27.66
CA ALA A 303 15.93 -2.24 -27.01
C ALA A 303 16.78 -1.86 -25.78
N PHE A 304 17.24 -2.86 -25.02
CA PHE A 304 18.07 -2.66 -23.84
C PHE A 304 19.52 -2.34 -24.21
N LYS A 305 20.10 -1.35 -23.52
CA LYS A 305 21.48 -0.87 -23.70
C LYS A 305 22.32 -1.24 -22.48
N ASP A 306 23.26 -2.16 -22.69
CA ASP A 306 24.13 -2.65 -21.63
C ASP A 306 25.01 -1.53 -21.06
N GLY A 307 25.14 -1.49 -19.74
CA GLY A 307 25.95 -0.48 -19.07
C GLY A 307 25.39 0.94 -19.09
N GLU A 308 24.20 1.18 -19.67
CA GLU A 308 23.51 2.48 -19.71
C GLU A 308 22.26 2.49 -18.82
N TRP A 309 21.72 3.69 -18.59
CA TRP A 309 20.38 3.84 -18.03
C TRP A 309 19.34 3.54 -19.11
N ASN A 310 18.38 2.69 -18.78
CA ASN A 310 17.30 2.27 -19.66
C ASN A 310 15.96 2.71 -19.05
N HIS A 311 15.12 3.39 -19.82
CA HIS A 311 13.76 3.73 -19.42
C HIS A 311 12.83 2.56 -19.68
N TYR A 312 12.05 2.18 -18.67
CA TYR A 312 11.00 1.19 -18.77
C TYR A 312 9.65 1.86 -18.54
N ARG A 313 8.66 1.42 -19.31
CA ARG A 313 7.25 1.71 -19.10
C ARG A 313 6.48 0.40 -19.11
N ILE A 314 5.63 0.19 -18.13
CA ILE A 314 4.78 -1.00 -18.00
C ILE A 314 3.35 -0.53 -17.79
N VAL A 315 2.42 -1.04 -18.60
CA VAL A 315 0.98 -0.76 -18.47
C VAL A 315 0.26 -2.07 -18.22
N VAL A 316 -0.46 -2.14 -17.10
CA VAL A 316 -1.37 -3.23 -16.80
C VAL A 316 -2.77 -2.65 -16.66
N LEU A 317 -3.68 -3.01 -17.57
CA LEU A 317 -5.05 -2.51 -17.59
C LEU A 317 -6.03 -3.66 -17.82
N GLY A 318 -6.89 -3.94 -16.83
CA GLY A 318 -7.69 -5.15 -16.80
C GLY A 318 -6.81 -6.39 -16.79
N ASN A 319 -6.91 -7.22 -17.85
CA ASN A 319 -6.08 -8.41 -18.02
C ASN A 319 -4.92 -8.20 -19.01
N ARG A 320 -4.76 -7.02 -19.62
CA ARG A 320 -3.75 -6.77 -20.66
C ARG A 320 -2.49 -6.16 -20.05
N TYR A 321 -1.34 -6.72 -20.41
CA TYR A 321 -0.02 -6.31 -19.97
C TYR A 321 0.77 -5.85 -21.18
N ARG A 322 1.36 -4.66 -21.09
CA ARG A 322 2.22 -4.09 -22.12
C ARG A 322 3.49 -3.54 -21.50
N SER A 323 4.59 -3.58 -22.25
CA SER A 323 5.85 -2.97 -21.84
C SER A 323 6.58 -2.29 -22.97
N TRP A 324 7.41 -1.31 -22.60
CA TRP A 324 8.34 -0.64 -23.49
C TRP A 324 9.69 -0.51 -22.78
N VAL A 325 10.77 -0.63 -23.56
CA VAL A 325 12.14 -0.35 -23.12
C VAL A 325 12.72 0.69 -24.07
N ASN A 326 13.17 1.82 -23.55
CA ASN A 326 13.67 2.96 -24.33
C ASN A 326 12.70 3.35 -25.46
N SER A 327 11.41 3.41 -25.13
CA SER A 327 10.30 3.70 -26.04
C SER A 327 10.03 2.65 -27.14
N VAL A 328 10.79 1.56 -27.19
CA VAL A 328 10.55 0.42 -28.10
C VAL A 328 9.52 -0.51 -27.45
N ALA A 329 8.44 -0.83 -28.17
CA ALA A 329 7.43 -1.77 -27.69
C ALA A 329 8.02 -3.17 -27.54
N CYS A 330 7.70 -3.83 -26.42
CA CYS A 330 8.27 -5.12 -26.02
C CYS A 330 7.17 -6.19 -25.92
N ALA A 331 6.53 -6.34 -24.76
CA ALA A 331 5.47 -7.34 -24.56
C ALA A 331 4.07 -6.74 -24.80
N ASP A 332 3.13 -7.56 -25.27
CA ASP A 332 1.70 -7.23 -25.34
C ASP A 332 0.86 -8.50 -25.29
N PHE A 333 0.37 -8.85 -24.09
CA PHE A 333 -0.35 -10.10 -23.87
C PHE A 333 -1.52 -9.92 -22.89
N THR A 334 -2.37 -10.94 -22.79
CA THR A 334 -3.47 -10.99 -21.84
C THR A 334 -3.29 -12.14 -20.86
N ASP A 335 -3.45 -11.86 -19.57
CA ASP A 335 -3.45 -12.85 -18.48
C ASP A 335 -4.46 -12.44 -17.41
N ASP A 336 -5.38 -13.35 -17.06
CA ASP A 336 -6.50 -13.05 -16.17
C ASP A 336 -6.31 -13.56 -14.74
N ARG A 337 -5.14 -14.13 -14.41
CA ARG A 337 -4.95 -14.89 -13.18
C ARG A 337 -4.77 -14.03 -11.94
N ASP A 338 -4.02 -12.95 -12.04
CA ASP A 338 -3.77 -12.03 -10.93
C ASP A 338 -4.44 -10.68 -11.22
N LYS A 339 -5.45 -10.33 -10.41
CA LYS A 339 -6.19 -9.05 -10.56
C LYS A 339 -5.48 -7.88 -9.91
N ARG A 340 -4.63 -8.16 -8.91
CA ARG A 340 -3.85 -7.18 -8.17
C ARG A 340 -2.74 -7.86 -7.40
N GLY A 341 -1.68 -7.13 -7.08
CA GLY A 341 -0.60 -7.60 -6.21
C GLY A 341 0.50 -6.55 -6.09
N PHE A 342 1.60 -6.89 -5.41
CA PHE A 342 2.67 -5.94 -5.19
C PHE A 342 3.55 -5.75 -6.44
N LEU A 343 4.28 -4.63 -6.47
CA LEU A 343 5.49 -4.49 -7.28
C LEU A 343 6.69 -5.08 -6.55
N GLY A 344 7.72 -5.53 -7.27
CA GLY A 344 8.96 -6.03 -6.66
C GLY A 344 10.18 -5.85 -7.54
N LEU A 345 11.19 -5.11 -7.06
CA LEU A 345 12.47 -4.95 -7.75
C LEU A 345 13.36 -6.15 -7.43
N GLN A 346 13.84 -6.87 -8.43
CA GLN A 346 14.60 -8.11 -8.22
C GLN A 346 16.11 -7.87 -8.18
N VAL A 347 16.79 -8.51 -7.23
CA VAL A 347 18.20 -8.88 -7.33
C VAL A 347 18.24 -10.40 -7.47
N HIS A 348 18.64 -10.87 -8.65
CA HIS A 348 18.70 -12.30 -8.95
C HIS A 348 19.86 -12.97 -8.21
N SER A 349 19.69 -14.25 -7.88
CA SER A 349 20.76 -15.09 -7.34
C SER A 349 21.92 -15.22 -8.32
N ILE A 350 23.13 -15.36 -7.79
CA ILE A 350 24.37 -15.46 -8.58
C ILE A 350 25.08 -16.79 -8.32
N ARG A 351 25.98 -17.17 -9.24
CA ARG A 351 26.81 -18.36 -9.08
C ARG A 351 27.85 -18.12 -7.97
N PRO A 352 28.22 -19.17 -7.20
CA PRO A 352 29.32 -19.06 -6.25
C PRO A 352 30.61 -18.55 -6.90
N GLY A 353 31.35 -17.70 -6.19
CA GLY A 353 32.59 -17.07 -6.67
C GLY A 353 32.41 -15.97 -7.74
N THR A 354 31.20 -15.43 -7.92
CA THR A 354 30.93 -14.30 -8.81
C THR A 354 30.41 -13.08 -8.04
N GLY A 355 30.39 -11.91 -8.68
CA GLY A 355 29.92 -10.67 -8.08
C GLY A 355 30.88 -10.04 -7.05
N PRO A 356 30.41 -9.11 -6.22
CA PRO A 356 29.04 -8.60 -6.19
C PRO A 356 28.71 -7.79 -7.45
N TYR A 357 27.51 -8.01 -7.99
CA TYR A 357 26.93 -7.20 -9.05
C TYR A 357 25.80 -6.34 -8.48
N GLN A 358 25.46 -5.29 -9.20
CA GLN A 358 24.45 -4.33 -8.81
C GLN A 358 23.43 -4.06 -9.91
N VAL A 359 22.22 -3.77 -9.48
CA VAL A 359 21.16 -3.16 -10.28
C VAL A 359 20.68 -1.91 -9.56
N ARG A 360 20.44 -0.84 -10.31
CA ARG A 360 20.18 0.50 -9.78
C ARG A 360 18.93 1.04 -10.45
N TRP A 361 17.99 1.54 -9.66
CA TRP A 361 16.74 2.12 -10.16
C TRP A 361 16.60 3.56 -9.70
N ARG A 362 16.03 4.41 -10.57
CA ARG A 362 15.65 5.80 -10.23
C ARG A 362 14.41 6.22 -11.01
N ASN A 363 13.85 7.38 -10.66
CA ASN A 363 12.64 7.92 -11.31
C ASN A 363 11.47 6.91 -11.32
N LEU A 364 11.34 6.08 -10.26
CA LEU A 364 10.23 5.14 -10.14
C LEU A 364 8.95 5.91 -9.82
N ARG A 365 7.98 5.85 -10.73
CA ARG A 365 6.67 6.48 -10.56
C ARG A 365 5.56 5.59 -11.12
N ILE A 366 4.38 5.70 -10.53
CA ILE A 366 3.21 4.92 -10.90
C ILE A 366 1.99 5.82 -11.03
N ARG A 367 1.10 5.51 -11.96
CA ARG A 367 -0.23 6.09 -12.08
C ARG A 367 -1.25 4.96 -12.02
N GLU A 368 -2.07 4.91 -10.98
CA GLU A 368 -3.18 3.95 -10.92
C GLU A 368 -4.25 4.33 -11.94
N LEU A 369 -4.71 3.34 -12.71
CA LEU A 369 -5.65 3.52 -13.81
C LEU A 369 -7.05 3.05 -13.40
N ARG A 370 -8.07 3.58 -14.07
CA ARG A 370 -9.47 3.21 -13.92
C ARG A 370 -9.97 2.44 -15.13
N PRO A 371 -11.00 1.59 -14.96
CA PRO A 371 -11.69 0.99 -16.09
C PRO A 371 -12.16 2.06 -17.09
N GLY A 372 -11.71 1.95 -18.35
CA GLY A 372 -12.03 2.88 -19.43
C GLY A 372 -10.94 3.91 -19.75
N ASP A 373 -9.91 4.04 -18.90
CA ASP A 373 -8.77 4.91 -19.18
C ASP A 373 -8.09 4.50 -20.49
N GLN A 374 -7.80 5.49 -21.33
CA GLN A 374 -7.05 5.28 -22.57
C GLN A 374 -5.58 5.61 -22.31
N VAL A 375 -4.73 4.58 -22.37
CA VAL A 375 -3.28 4.76 -22.22
C VAL A 375 -2.63 4.68 -23.59
N SER A 376 -2.04 5.80 -24.02
CA SER A 376 -1.36 5.93 -25.30
C SER A 376 -0.19 4.95 -25.41
N ASP A 377 -0.05 4.28 -26.55
CA ASP A 377 1.13 3.49 -26.89
C ASP A 377 2.34 4.37 -27.30
N SER A 378 2.14 5.69 -27.41
CA SER A 378 3.21 6.64 -27.72
C SER A 378 4.17 6.81 -26.53
N PRO A 379 5.45 7.12 -26.77
CA PRO A 379 6.39 7.45 -25.71
C PRO A 379 5.88 8.61 -24.84
N THR A 380 6.09 8.54 -23.53
CA THR A 380 5.99 9.71 -22.64
C THR A 380 7.09 10.70 -23.02
N ARG A 381 6.71 11.98 -23.17
CA ARG A 381 7.60 13.06 -23.65
C ARG A 381 8.66 13.45 -22.64
#